data_AF-A0A368F9C0-F1
#
_entry.id   AF-A0A368F9C0-F1
#
_cell.length_a   1.000
_cell.length_b   1.000
_cell.length_c   1.000
_cell.angle_alpha   90.00
_cell.angle_beta   90.00
_cell.angle_gamma   90.00
#
_symmetry.space_group_name_H-M   'P 1'
#
loop_
_entity.id
_entity.type
_entity.pdbx_description
1 polymer ?
#
loop_
_entity_poly.entity_id
_entity_poly.type
_entity_poly.pdbx_seq_one_letter_code
_entity_poly.pdbx_strand_id
1 'polypeptide(L)'
;MFFLQISNLLEEEQPTGVRLRLRKGSYLEGELSLKEVDLSSVQRLRLRVKSDRIVLLADNTRSLYDFCVPFYLDPTNAHHKLNAALTKLAFSVPVVYP
;
A
#
# COMPACT_ATOMS: atom_id res chain seq x y z
N MET A 1 29.50 33.66 -0.32
CA MET A 1 28.79 32.84 -1.32
C MET A 1 28.38 31.55 -0.63
N PHE A 2 27.18 31.50 -0.08
CA PHE A 2 26.70 30.33 0.69
C PHE A 2 25.88 29.44 -0.23
N PHE A 3 26.46 28.30 -0.63
CA PHE A 3 25.70 27.18 -1.19
C PHE A 3 25.08 26.44 -0.01
N LEU A 4 23.85 26.80 0.37
CA LEU A 4 23.02 25.92 1.18
C LEU A 4 22.50 24.84 0.24
N GLN A 5 23.13 23.67 0.34
CA GLN A 5 22.73 22.44 -0.32
C GLN A 5 21.38 22.01 0.24
N ILE A 6 20.30 22.49 -0.41
CA ILE A 6 18.92 22.04 -0.19
C ILE A 6 18.79 20.65 -0.82
N SER A 7 19.31 19.63 -0.14
CA SER A 7 19.13 18.23 -0.56
C SER A 7 18.55 17.34 0.53
N ASN A 8 18.28 17.89 1.72
CA ASN A 8 17.79 17.14 2.88
C ASN A 8 16.33 17.45 3.27
N LEU A 9 15.54 18.09 2.40
CA LEU A 9 14.13 18.35 2.66
C LEU A 9 13.27 17.42 1.79
N LEU A 10 12.67 16.42 2.46
CA LEU A 10 11.59 15.53 1.99
C LEU A 10 11.99 14.24 1.25
N GLU A 11 12.85 13.42 1.84
CA GLU A 11 12.50 12.00 1.86
C GLU A 11 11.56 11.81 3.05
N GLU A 12 10.24 11.85 2.82
CA GLU A 12 9.32 11.29 3.81
C GLU A 12 9.77 9.86 4.06
N GLU A 13 10.32 9.59 5.25
CA GLU A 13 10.68 8.24 5.67
C GLU A 13 9.49 7.34 5.42
N GLN A 14 9.62 6.45 4.44
CA GLN A 14 8.56 5.51 4.15
C GLN A 14 8.36 4.66 5.39
N PRO A 15 7.12 4.56 5.91
CA PRO A 15 6.84 3.69 7.02
C PRO A 15 7.20 2.26 6.64
N THR A 16 8.00 1.60 7.47
CA THR A 16 8.20 0.15 7.37
C THR A 16 6.88 -0.57 7.64
N GLY A 17 6.52 -1.52 6.77
CA GLY A 17 5.28 -2.28 6.89
C GLY A 17 4.07 -1.60 6.23
N VAL A 18 3.01 -1.36 7.02
CA VAL A 18 1.69 -0.92 6.53
C VAL A 18 1.32 0.44 7.13
N ARG A 19 0.93 1.39 6.30
CA ARG A 19 0.25 2.62 6.73
C ARG A 19 -1.17 2.62 6.19
N LEU A 20 -2.15 2.80 7.07
CA LEU A 20 -3.56 2.95 6.71
C LEU A 20 -4.05 4.33 7.12
N ARG A 21 -4.93 4.93 6.32
CA ARG A 21 -5.64 6.15 6.68
C ARG A 21 -7.06 6.13 6.11
N LEU A 22 -7.97 6.74 6.84
CA LEU A 22 -9.29 7.06 6.31
C LEU A 22 -9.26 8.42 5.66
N ARG A 23 -9.59 8.49 4.37
CA ARG A 23 -9.76 9.75 3.67
C ARG A 23 -11.23 10.16 3.74
N LYS A 24 -11.50 11.24 4.48
CA LYS A 24 -12.84 11.83 4.65
C LYS A 24 -13.92 10.82 5.09
N GLY A 25 -13.52 9.74 5.77
CA GLY A 25 -14.41 8.65 6.21
C GLY A 25 -14.92 7.73 5.10
N SER A 26 -14.85 8.10 3.82
CA SER A 26 -15.45 7.34 2.72
C SER A 26 -14.48 6.41 2.00
N TYR A 27 -13.17 6.56 2.20
CA TYR A 27 -12.16 5.70 1.57
C TYR A 27 -11.13 5.24 2.58
N LEU A 28 -10.79 3.96 2.52
CA LEU A 28 -9.60 3.41 3.14
C LEU A 28 -8.44 3.53 2.15
N GLU A 29 -7.47 4.36 2.47
CA GLU A 29 -6.22 4.47 1.73
C GLU A 29 -5.12 3.74 2.50
N GLY A 30 -4.31 2.98 1.77
CA GLY A 30 -3.24 2.20 2.35
C GLY A 30 -1.96 2.25 1.55
N GLU A 31 -0.86 2.12 2.25
CA GLU A 31 0.48 2.08 1.71
C GLU A 31 1.21 0.88 2.29
N LEU A 32 1.71 0.02 1.41
CA LEU A 32 2.48 -1.18 1.73
C LEU A 32 3.93 -0.96 1.30
N SER A 33 4.85 -1.00 2.25
CA SER A 33 6.27 -0.97 1.97
C SER A 33 6.74 -2.34 1.48
N LEU A 34 7.55 -2.38 0.44
CA LEU A 34 8.18 -3.59 -0.09
C LEU A 34 9.70 -3.57 0.10
N LYS A 35 10.24 -2.59 0.85
CA LYS A 35 11.68 -2.42 1.07
C LYS A 35 12.33 -3.66 1.71
N GLU A 36 11.64 -4.31 2.64
CA GLU A 36 12.13 -5.50 3.36
C GLU A 36 11.70 -6.81 2.71
N VAL A 37 11.00 -6.74 1.57
CA VAL A 37 10.57 -7.93 0.85
C VAL A 37 11.58 -8.20 -0.25
N ASP A 38 12.19 -9.40 -0.23
CA ASP A 38 12.95 -9.87 -1.39
C ASP A 38 12.01 -10.12 -2.57
N LEU A 39 12.06 -9.22 -3.54
CA LEU A 39 11.29 -9.26 -4.78
C LEU A 39 12.11 -9.80 -5.97
N SER A 40 13.38 -10.16 -5.77
CA SER A 40 14.29 -10.53 -6.87
C SER A 40 13.77 -11.70 -7.71
N SER A 41 13.06 -12.64 -7.09
CA SER A 41 12.44 -13.80 -7.74
C SER A 41 10.94 -13.64 -8.03
N VAL A 42 10.33 -12.51 -7.66
CA VAL A 42 8.87 -12.31 -7.77
C VAL A 42 8.53 -11.81 -9.17
N GLN A 43 7.76 -12.57 -9.92
CA GLN A 43 7.35 -12.21 -11.29
C GLN A 43 6.05 -11.40 -11.30
N ARG A 44 5.16 -11.64 -10.33
CA ARG A 44 3.84 -11.03 -10.30
C ARG A 44 3.42 -10.64 -8.89
N LEU A 45 3.05 -9.38 -8.72
CA LEU A 45 2.34 -8.90 -7.54
C LEU A 45 0.84 -8.77 -7.84
N ARG A 46 0.00 -9.21 -6.89
CA ARG A 46 -1.45 -9.10 -7.00
C ARG A 46 -2.06 -8.63 -5.69
N LEU A 47 -2.66 -7.45 -5.70
CA LEU A 47 -3.52 -7.00 -4.61
C LEU A 47 -4.89 -7.66 -4.75
N ARG A 48 -5.38 -8.27 -3.66
CA ARG A 48 -6.75 -8.76 -3.51
C ARG A 48 -7.40 -8.01 -2.36
N VAL A 49 -8.53 -7.38 -2.66
CA VAL A 49 -9.39 -6.71 -1.70
C VAL A 49 -10.62 -7.57 -1.51
N LYS A 50 -10.96 -7.87 -0.26
CA LYS A 50 -12.24 -8.46 0.16
C LYS A 50 -13.02 -7.44 0.98
N SER A 51 -14.24 -7.80 1.39
CA SER A 51 -15.11 -6.95 2.20
C SER A 51 -14.45 -6.39 3.45
N ASP A 52 -13.52 -7.10 4.08
CA ASP A 52 -12.92 -6.73 5.37
C ASP A 52 -11.43 -7.06 5.45
N ARG A 53 -10.81 -7.40 4.31
CA ARG A 53 -9.46 -7.98 4.28
C ARG A 53 -8.68 -7.54 3.06
N ILE A 54 -7.42 -7.20 3.28
CA ILE A 54 -6.46 -6.82 2.24
C ILE A 54 -5.37 -7.89 2.18
N VAL A 55 -5.11 -8.38 0.96
CA VAL A 55 -4.07 -9.39 0.73
C VAL A 55 -3.19 -8.95 -0.44
N LEU A 56 -1.89 -8.83 -0.23
CA LEU A 56 -0.91 -8.69 -1.31
C LEU A 56 -0.22 -10.03 -1.53
N LEU A 57 -0.37 -10.59 -2.72
CA LEU A 57 0.23 -11.87 -3.10
C LEU A 57 1.43 -11.65 -4.03
N ALA A 58 2.50 -12.40 -3.79
CA ALA A 58 3.57 -12.67 -4.73
C ALA A 58 3.29 -14.01 -5.45
N ASP A 59 3.33 -13.98 -6.78
CA ASP A 59 3.16 -15.11 -7.70
C ASP A 59 1.89 -15.95 -7.48
N ASN A 60 0.88 -15.37 -6.82
CA ASN A 60 -0.34 -16.02 -6.34
C ASN A 60 -0.14 -17.16 -5.32
N THR A 61 1.07 -17.38 -4.80
CA THR A 61 1.40 -18.49 -3.89
C THR A 61 1.73 -18.02 -2.48
N ARG A 62 2.40 -16.87 -2.34
CA ARG A 62 2.87 -16.33 -1.06
C ARG A 62 2.16 -15.01 -0.75
N SER A 63 1.57 -14.89 0.43
CA SER A 63 1.12 -13.60 0.94
C SER A 63 2.30 -12.79 1.49
N LEU A 64 2.49 -11.60 0.97
CA LEU A 64 3.43 -10.60 1.50
C LEU A 64 2.77 -9.78 2.60
N TYR A 65 1.50 -9.43 2.38
CA TYR A 65 0.64 -8.80 3.37
C TYR A 65 -0.69 -9.53 3.39
N ASP A 66 -1.20 -9.75 4.60
CA ASP A 66 -2.50 -10.35 4.81
C ASP A 66 -3.07 -9.87 6.15
N PHE A 67 -4.02 -8.95 6.09
CA PHE A 67 -4.60 -8.34 7.29
C PHE A 67 -6.07 -7.99 7.11
N CYS A 68 -6.82 -8.05 8.22
CA CYS A 68 -8.19 -7.57 8.28
C CYS A 68 -8.24 -6.08 8.60
N VAL A 69 -9.33 -5.43 8.21
CA VAL A 69 -9.61 -4.03 8.53
C VAL A 69 -11.00 -3.92 9.16
N PRO A 70 -11.21 -2.98 10.10
CA PRO A 70 -12.48 -2.84 10.81
C PRO A 70 -13.53 -2.06 9.99
N PHE A 71 -13.59 -2.28 8.68
CA PHE A 71 -14.50 -1.59 7.75
C PHE A 71 -15.03 -2.57 6.71
N TYR A 72 -16.27 -2.37 6.26
CA TYR A 72 -16.73 -2.99 5.03
C TYR A 72 -16.20 -2.20 3.84
N LEU A 73 -15.62 -2.90 2.88
CA LEU A 73 -14.95 -2.34 1.71
C LEU A 73 -15.71 -2.74 0.45
N ASP A 74 -15.70 -1.84 -0.54
CA ASP A 74 -16.14 -2.16 -1.89
C ASP A 74 -14.95 -2.58 -2.77
N PRO A 75 -14.72 -3.89 -2.97
CA PRO A 75 -13.60 -4.37 -3.78
C PRO A 75 -13.75 -4.06 -5.27
N THR A 76 -14.97 -3.77 -5.75
CA THR A 76 -15.22 -3.52 -7.18
C THR A 76 -14.66 -2.17 -7.62
N ASN A 77 -14.61 -1.20 -6.69
CA ASN A 77 -14.10 0.15 -6.90
C ASN A 77 -12.72 0.36 -6.25
N ALA A 78 -11.97 -0.72 -6.04
CA ALA A 78 -10.61 -0.66 -5.50
C ALA A 78 -9.60 -0.17 -6.56
N HIS A 79 -8.83 0.86 -6.22
CA HIS A 79 -7.73 1.36 -7.02
C HIS A 79 -6.39 1.04 -6.34
N HIS A 80 -5.37 0.73 -7.15
CA HIS A 80 -4.02 0.52 -6.63
C HIS A 80 -2.97 0.97 -7.63
N LYS A 81 -1.79 1.30 -7.11
CA LYS A 81 -0.63 1.72 -7.90
C LYS A 81 0.64 1.18 -7.25
N LEU A 82 1.44 0.48 -8.04
CA LEU A 82 2.79 0.09 -7.66
C LEU A 82 3.75 1.21 -8.08
N ASN A 83 4.57 1.68 -7.14
CA ASN A 83 5.72 2.52 -7.40
C ASN A 83 6.99 1.69 -7.20
N ALA A 84 7.57 1.21 -8.31
CA ALA A 84 8.74 0.35 -8.29
C ALA A 84 9.99 1.07 -7.77
N ALA A 85 10.20 2.34 -8.15
CA ALA A 85 11.35 3.14 -7.69
C ALA A 85 11.36 3.31 -6.17
N LEU A 86 10.17 3.41 -5.59
CA LEU A 86 9.96 3.59 -4.17
C LEU A 86 9.67 2.27 -3.43
N THR A 87 9.71 1.12 -4.11
CA THR A 87 9.37 -0.19 -3.55
C THR A 87 8.10 -0.15 -2.70
N LYS A 88 7.03 0.46 -3.25
CA LYS A 88 5.82 0.78 -2.48
C LYS A 88 4.58 0.48 -3.30
N LEU A 89 3.58 -0.12 -2.68
CA LEU A 89 2.25 -0.27 -3.26
C LEU A 89 1.25 0.58 -2.50
N ALA A 90 0.59 1.50 -3.21
CA ALA A 90 -0.51 2.29 -2.66
C ALA A 90 -1.85 1.73 -3.14
N PHE A 91 -2.86 1.78 -2.28
CA PHE A 91 -4.23 1.42 -2.63
C PHE A 91 -5.24 2.41 -2.04
N SER A 92 -6.40 2.48 -2.65
CA SER A 92 -7.55 3.26 -2.20
C SER A 92 -8.82 2.46 -2.49
N VAL A 93 -9.63 2.22 -1.46
CA VAL A 93 -10.83 1.41 -1.56
C VAL A 93 -11.98 2.14 -0.85
N PRO A 94 -13.17 2.25 -1.46
CA PRO A 94 -14.32 2.83 -0.78
C PRO A 94 -14.72 2.01 0.46
N VAL A 95 -15.07 2.72 1.52
CA VAL A 95 -15.73 2.15 2.69
C VAL A 95 -17.23 2.16 2.45
N VAL A 96 -17.88 1.03 2.69
CA VAL A 96 -19.32 0.86 2.59
C VAL A 96 -19.90 0.83 4.00
N TYR A 97 -20.98 1.55 4.19
CA TYR A 97 -21.78 1.49 5.41
C TYR A 97 -23.04 0.65 5.11
N PRO A 98 -23.43 -0.26 6.02
CA PRO A 98 -24.68 -1.00 5.89
C PRO A 98 -25.91 -0.08 5.95
#